data_AF-A0A3N5H863-F1
#
_entry.id   AF-A0A3N5H863-F1
#
_cell.length_a   1.000
_cell.length_b   1.000
_cell.length_c   1.000
_cell.angle_alpha   90.00
_cell.angle_beta   90.00
_cell.angle_gamma   90.00
#
_symmetry.space_group_name_H-M   'P 1'
#
loop_
_entity.id
_entity.type
_entity.pdbx_description
1 polymer ?
#
loop_
_entity_poly.entity_id
_entity_poly.type
_entity_poly.pdbx_seq_one_letter_code
_entity_poly.pdbx_strand_id
1 'polypeptide(L)'
;MAIETPGKRFGKRLRKSKVFGHGHAAHKSTNADLLITPLVDMFVIIVLFLIANFSATGEILNMTKDIQLPTATHVDELELAPVIMVSNDDIIINGISVARVADLSRDDYVTIPALEEKLREQKKETEELHALANDGTAFKGVVNIQGHKDVPFRIIKRVMFSCQGGGYGNINFAVLRGATGEGGEKTAALK
;
A
#
# COMPACT_ATOMS: atom_id res chain seq x y z
N MET A 1 65.06 -24.29 -65.63
CA MET A 1 65.46 -23.14 -64.78
C MET A 1 64.20 -22.31 -64.57
N ALA A 2 63.59 -22.36 -63.38
CA ALA A 2 62.32 -21.69 -63.12
C ALA A 2 62.59 -20.22 -62.78
N ILE A 3 61.98 -19.30 -63.54
CA ILE A 3 61.97 -17.88 -63.22
C ILE A 3 60.98 -17.69 -62.08
N GLU A 4 61.49 -17.56 -60.85
CA GLU A 4 60.69 -17.17 -59.71
C GLU A 4 60.38 -15.67 -59.81
N THR A 5 59.10 -15.33 -59.98
CA THR A 5 58.68 -13.93 -60.05
C THR A 5 58.71 -13.31 -58.65
N PRO A 6 59.46 -12.21 -58.43
CA PRO A 6 59.60 -11.65 -57.10
C PRO A 6 58.27 -11.08 -56.61
N GLY A 7 57.84 -11.52 -55.42
CA GLY A 7 56.59 -11.09 -54.80
C GLY A 7 56.51 -9.59 -54.53
N LYS A 8 55.27 -9.07 -54.41
CA LYS A 8 54.96 -7.65 -54.18
C LYS A 8 55.67 -7.12 -52.92
N ARG A 9 56.72 -6.31 -53.11
CA ARG A 9 57.44 -5.65 -52.02
C ARG A 9 56.67 -4.42 -51.56
N PHE A 10 55.91 -4.54 -50.47
CA PHE A 10 55.31 -3.37 -49.82
C PHE A 10 56.42 -2.47 -49.25
N GLY A 11 56.38 -1.17 -49.58
CA GLY A 11 57.35 -0.21 -49.08
C GLY A 11 57.40 -0.18 -47.54
N LYS A 12 58.56 0.12 -46.95
CA LYS A 12 58.79 0.07 -45.49
C LYS A 12 57.77 0.87 -44.66
N ARG A 13 57.11 1.88 -45.25
CA ARG A 13 56.06 2.70 -44.61
C ARG A 13 54.72 1.95 -44.43
N LEU A 14 54.40 1.01 -45.32
CA LEU A 14 53.13 0.26 -45.30
C LEU A 14 53.16 -0.98 -44.40
N ARG A 15 54.35 -1.44 -43.98
CA ARG A 15 54.52 -2.54 -43.02
C ARG A 15 53.91 -2.27 -41.64
N LYS A 16 53.71 -0.99 -41.28
CA LYS A 16 53.10 -0.58 -40.00
C LYS A 16 51.60 -0.28 -40.11
N SER A 17 50.99 -0.44 -41.30
CA SER A 17 49.55 -0.20 -41.43
C SER A 17 48.76 -1.35 -40.80
N LYS A 18 47.82 -1.04 -39.91
CA LYS A 18 46.90 -2.01 -39.29
C LYS A 18 45.92 -2.65 -40.28
N VAL A 19 45.80 -2.10 -41.49
CA VAL A 19 44.84 -2.54 -42.51
C VAL A 19 45.44 -3.61 -43.43
N PHE A 20 46.75 -3.54 -43.73
CA PHE A 20 47.42 -4.49 -44.63
C PHE A 20 48.54 -5.30 -43.97
N GLY A 21 48.93 -4.97 -42.74
CA GLY A 21 49.84 -5.77 -41.94
C GLY A 21 49.07 -6.91 -41.27
N HIS A 22 49.52 -8.16 -41.44
CA HIS A 22 49.09 -9.31 -40.65
C HIS A 22 49.56 -9.16 -39.19
N GLY A 23 49.03 -8.15 -38.50
CA GLY A 23 49.14 -7.97 -37.06
C GLY A 23 47.90 -8.57 -36.43
N HIS A 24 48.11 -9.62 -35.64
CA HIS A 24 47.13 -10.31 -34.81
C HIS A 24 45.94 -9.42 -34.43
N ALA A 25 44.73 -9.89 -34.77
CA ALA A 25 43.49 -9.31 -34.26
C ALA A 25 43.62 -9.20 -32.74
N ALA A 26 43.74 -7.98 -32.24
CA ALA A 26 43.69 -7.74 -30.81
C ALA A 26 42.29 -8.13 -30.35
N HIS A 27 42.18 -9.27 -29.67
CA HIS A 27 40.98 -9.61 -28.93
C HIS A 27 40.72 -8.45 -27.97
N LYS A 28 39.70 -7.64 -28.30
CA LYS A 28 39.18 -6.64 -27.38
C LYS A 28 38.63 -7.43 -26.21
N SER A 29 39.35 -7.46 -25.09
CA SER A 29 38.84 -8.02 -23.84
C SER A 29 37.53 -7.30 -23.55
N THR A 30 36.41 -7.99 -23.75
CA THR A 30 35.13 -7.56 -23.19
C THR A 30 35.25 -7.79 -21.69
N ASN A 31 35.96 -6.88 -21.02
CA ASN A 31 35.81 -6.67 -19.60
C ASN A 31 34.38 -6.16 -19.43
N ALA A 32 33.43 -7.09 -19.41
CA ALA A 32 32.12 -6.87 -18.82
C ALA A 32 32.37 -6.89 -17.31
N ASP A 33 33.02 -5.83 -16.80
CA ASP A 33 33.01 -5.55 -15.37
C ASP A 33 31.54 -5.49 -14.99
N LEU A 34 31.13 -6.41 -14.12
CA LEU A 34 29.74 -6.53 -13.73
C LEU A 34 29.34 -5.18 -13.10
N LEU A 35 28.36 -4.51 -13.70
CA LEU A 35 27.84 -3.22 -13.24
C LEU A 35 27.02 -3.42 -11.95
N ILE A 36 27.70 -3.87 -10.88
CA ILE A 36 27.09 -4.13 -9.57
C ILE A 36 26.62 -2.81 -8.96
N THR A 37 27.39 -1.73 -9.08
CA THR A 37 26.99 -0.43 -8.51
C THR A 37 25.71 0.11 -9.13
N PRO A 38 25.54 0.16 -10.48
CA PRO A 38 24.26 0.52 -11.08
C PRO A 38 23.10 -0.42 -10.76
N LEU A 39 23.37 -1.72 -10.62
CA LEU A 39 22.34 -2.71 -10.29
C LEU A 39 21.84 -2.57 -8.84
N VAL A 40 22.76 -2.36 -7.89
CA VAL A 40 22.42 -2.09 -6.49
C VAL A 40 21.67 -0.77 -6.35
N ASP A 41 22.06 0.26 -7.11
CA ASP A 41 21.37 1.57 -7.09
C ASP A 41 19.91 1.46 -7.55
N MET A 42 19.65 0.72 -8.62
CA MET A 42 18.29 0.41 -9.08
C MET A 42 17.48 -0.40 -8.06
N PHE A 43 18.09 -1.36 -7.36
CA PHE A 43 17.39 -2.09 -6.30
C PHE A 43 17.08 -1.21 -5.09
N VAL A 44 18.00 -0.33 -4.69
CA VAL A 44 17.80 0.59 -3.57
C VAL A 44 16.67 1.57 -3.87
N ILE A 45 16.59 2.15 -5.08
CA ILE A 45 15.49 3.05 -5.43
C ILE A 45 14.13 2.34 -5.48
N ILE A 46 14.08 1.08 -5.95
CA ILE A 46 12.85 0.27 -5.92
C ILE A 46 12.43 -0.03 -4.47
N VAL A 47 13.38 -0.37 -3.59
CA VAL A 47 13.09 -0.64 -2.18
C VAL A 47 12.63 0.63 -1.46
N LEU A 48 13.26 1.78 -1.72
CA LEU A 48 12.81 3.06 -1.18
C LEU A 48 11.42 3.43 -1.70
N PHE A 49 11.15 3.19 -2.98
CA PHE A 49 9.82 3.39 -3.56
C PHE A 49 8.79 2.45 -2.94
N LEU A 50 9.11 1.17 -2.76
CA LEU A 50 8.23 0.21 -2.10
C LEU A 50 7.96 0.62 -0.66
N ILE A 51 8.99 0.97 0.12
CA ILE A 51 8.80 1.44 1.50
C ILE A 51 7.97 2.72 1.53
N ALA A 52 8.24 3.70 0.66
CA ALA A 52 7.48 4.95 0.60
C ALA A 52 6.01 4.70 0.23
N ASN A 53 5.73 3.84 -0.75
CA ASN A 53 4.36 3.57 -1.18
C ASN A 53 3.63 2.68 -0.19
N PHE A 54 4.24 1.60 0.31
CA PHE A 54 3.63 0.74 1.33
C PHE A 54 3.47 1.45 2.69
N SER A 55 4.31 2.45 2.98
CA SER A 55 4.15 3.31 4.17
C SER A 55 3.12 4.43 3.95
N ALA A 56 2.96 4.94 2.74
CA ALA A 56 1.99 6.00 2.42
C ALA A 56 0.57 5.45 2.24
N THR A 57 0.43 4.24 1.66
CA THR A 57 -0.81 3.46 1.76
C THR A 57 -0.85 2.82 3.14
N GLY A 58 -1.24 3.59 4.15
CA GLY A 58 -1.67 3.09 5.47
C GLY A 58 -2.91 2.17 5.42
N GLU A 59 -3.00 1.41 4.33
CA GLU A 59 -4.12 0.74 3.70
C GLU A 59 -3.76 -0.72 3.37
N ILE A 60 -2.55 -1.18 3.74
CA ILE A 60 -2.44 -2.58 4.18
C ILE A 60 -2.99 -2.60 5.58
N LEU A 61 -4.31 -2.57 5.64
CA LEU A 61 -5.09 -3.40 6.53
C LEU A 61 -4.32 -3.72 7.81
N ASN A 62 -4.57 -2.94 8.86
CA ASN A 62 -4.48 -3.47 10.21
C ASN A 62 -5.49 -4.63 10.36
N MET A 63 -5.50 -5.62 9.48
CA MET A 63 -5.92 -6.98 9.79
C MET A 63 -4.89 -7.49 10.80
N THR A 64 -4.96 -6.96 12.02
CA THR A 64 -4.59 -7.71 13.20
C THR A 64 -5.13 -9.11 12.95
N LYS A 65 -4.30 -10.13 13.08
CA LYS A 65 -4.62 -11.54 12.76
C LYS A 65 -5.90 -12.04 13.46
N ASP A 66 -6.44 -11.24 14.36
CA ASP A 66 -7.61 -11.46 15.19
C ASP A 66 -8.93 -10.96 14.56
N ILE A 67 -8.94 -10.34 13.37
CA ILE A 67 -10.18 -9.92 12.69
C ILE A 67 -10.49 -10.74 11.44
N GLN A 68 -11.53 -11.55 11.52
CA GLN A 68 -12.19 -12.22 10.42
C GLN A 68 -13.40 -11.40 10.00
N LEU A 69 -13.33 -10.79 8.82
CA LEU A 69 -14.42 -10.00 8.27
C LEU A 69 -15.59 -10.90 7.83
N PRO A 70 -16.84 -10.47 8.03
CA PRO A 70 -18.01 -11.20 7.55
C PRO A 70 -18.11 -11.14 6.01
N THR A 71 -18.74 -12.16 5.41
CA THR A 71 -18.93 -12.24 3.97
C THR A 71 -20.27 -11.61 3.54
N ALA A 72 -20.28 -10.84 2.46
CA ALA A 72 -21.46 -10.21 1.88
C ALA A 72 -21.61 -10.48 0.39
N THR A 73 -22.86 -10.53 -0.09
CA THR A 73 -23.20 -10.79 -1.50
C THR A 73 -23.18 -9.52 -2.37
N HIS A 74 -23.53 -8.38 -1.79
CA HIS A 74 -23.51 -7.06 -2.44
C HIS A 74 -22.39 -6.25 -1.81
N VAL A 75 -21.52 -5.72 -2.67
CA VAL A 75 -20.21 -5.22 -2.29
C VAL A 75 -19.81 -4.10 -3.25
N ASP A 76 -19.54 -2.91 -2.71
CA ASP A 76 -19.05 -1.72 -3.43
C ASP A 76 -17.61 -1.37 -3.02
N GLU A 77 -16.90 -0.52 -3.77
CA GLU A 77 -15.50 -0.19 -3.48
C GLU A 77 -15.36 0.69 -2.21
N LEU A 78 -14.34 0.43 -1.39
CA LEU A 78 -14.08 1.14 -0.15
C LEU A 78 -13.57 2.56 -0.42
N GLU A 79 -14.32 3.58 0.01
CA GLU A 79 -13.81 4.95 0.00
C GLU A 79 -12.73 5.14 1.08
N LEU A 80 -11.72 5.95 0.79
CA LEU A 80 -10.70 6.39 1.74
C LEU A 80 -11.35 7.21 2.86
N ALA A 81 -11.60 6.57 4.01
CA ALA A 81 -12.19 7.16 5.20
C ALA A 81 -11.58 6.55 6.47
N PRO A 82 -11.68 7.22 7.64
CA PRO A 82 -11.18 6.69 8.91
C PRO A 82 -11.72 5.28 9.19
N VAL A 83 -10.83 4.40 9.65
CA VAL A 83 -11.16 2.99 9.88
C VAL A 83 -11.28 2.72 11.38
N ILE A 84 -12.47 2.28 11.79
CA ILE A 84 -12.74 1.79 13.13
C ILE A 84 -12.72 0.28 13.08
N MET A 85 -11.89 -0.30 13.93
CA MET A 85 -11.71 -1.73 14.04
C MET A 85 -12.35 -2.23 15.33
N VAL A 86 -13.20 -3.24 15.21
CA VAL A 86 -13.91 -3.87 16.33
C VAL A 86 -13.53 -5.35 16.36
N SER A 87 -12.63 -5.70 17.27
CA SER A 87 -12.29 -7.09 17.60
C SER A 87 -13.19 -7.61 18.73
N ASN A 88 -13.01 -8.88 19.11
CA ASN A 88 -13.73 -9.45 20.25
C ASN A 88 -13.27 -8.85 21.60
N ASP A 89 -12.02 -8.40 21.69
CA ASP A 89 -11.42 -7.90 22.93
C ASP A 89 -11.34 -6.37 22.97
N ASP A 90 -10.94 -5.75 21.85
CA ASP A 90 -10.58 -4.34 21.79
C ASP A 90 -11.25 -3.61 20.62
N ILE A 91 -11.48 -2.31 20.81
CA ILE A 91 -11.94 -1.35 19.80
C ILE A 91 -10.81 -0.36 19.52
N ILE A 92 -10.40 -0.29 18.27
CA ILE A 92 -9.22 0.44 17.82
C ILE A 92 -9.63 1.43 16.73
N ILE A 93 -9.10 2.65 16.78
CA ILE A 93 -9.24 3.65 15.71
C ILE A 93 -7.86 4.05 15.20
N ASN A 94 -7.61 3.95 13.90
CA ASN A 94 -6.33 4.31 13.27
C ASN A 94 -5.09 3.77 14.02
N GLY A 95 -5.17 2.56 14.59
CA GLY A 95 -4.09 1.90 15.33
C GLY A 95 -4.03 2.19 16.84
N ILE A 96 -4.89 3.06 17.37
CA ILE A 96 -4.95 3.39 18.80
C ILE A 96 -6.13 2.66 19.45
N SER A 97 -5.87 1.87 20.51
CA SER A 97 -6.93 1.22 21.30
C SER A 97 -7.67 2.25 22.14
N VAL A 98 -8.99 2.31 21.99
CA VAL A 98 -9.86 3.31 22.60
C VAL A 98 -10.68 2.72 23.75
N ALA A 99 -11.09 1.47 23.61
CA ALA A 99 -11.90 0.79 24.61
C ALA A 99 -11.73 -0.73 24.52
N ARG A 100 -11.89 -1.41 25.66
CA ARG A 100 -12.04 -2.87 25.70
C ARG A 100 -13.52 -3.25 25.65
N VAL A 101 -13.82 -4.30 24.90
CA VAL A 101 -15.17 -4.88 24.78
C VAL A 101 -15.70 -5.40 26.11
N ALA A 102 -14.81 -5.90 26.98
CA ALA A 102 -15.16 -6.37 28.33
C ALA A 102 -15.79 -5.27 29.20
N ASP A 103 -15.30 -4.04 29.10
CA ASP A 103 -15.79 -2.90 29.88
C ASP A 103 -17.15 -2.42 29.35
N LEU A 104 -17.32 -2.47 28.02
CA LEU A 104 -18.58 -2.15 27.34
C LEU A 104 -19.69 -3.18 27.58
N SER A 105 -19.34 -4.39 28.00
CA SER A 105 -20.33 -5.42 28.31
C SER A 105 -20.99 -5.21 29.67
N ARG A 106 -20.32 -4.50 30.59
CA ARG A 106 -20.75 -4.31 31.98
C ARG A 106 -21.62 -3.06 32.18
N ASP A 107 -21.33 -2.00 31.43
CA ASP A 107 -22.04 -0.74 31.59
C ASP A 107 -23.26 -0.60 30.67
N ASP A 108 -24.31 0.03 31.18
CA ASP A 108 -25.54 0.37 30.44
C ASP A 108 -25.41 1.60 29.53
N TYR A 109 -24.22 2.21 29.42
CA TYR A 109 -24.00 3.35 28.54
C TYR A 109 -24.23 3.00 27.06
N VAL A 110 -24.94 3.88 26.36
CA VAL A 110 -25.30 3.70 24.94
C VAL A 110 -24.14 4.08 24.02
N THR A 111 -23.22 4.92 24.50
CA THR A 111 -22.09 5.48 23.73
C THR A 111 -20.75 5.20 24.40
N ILE A 112 -19.67 5.35 23.63
CA ILE A 112 -18.28 5.17 24.05
C ILE A 112 -17.61 6.55 24.03
N PRO A 113 -17.51 7.24 25.18
CA PRO A 113 -17.05 8.63 25.24
C PRO A 113 -15.65 8.84 24.62
N ALA A 114 -14.73 7.89 24.87
CA ALA A 114 -13.38 7.95 24.34
C ALA A 114 -13.34 7.86 22.80
N LEU A 115 -14.30 7.16 22.19
CA LEU A 115 -14.42 7.06 20.73
C LEU A 115 -15.00 8.35 20.13
N GLU A 116 -16.02 8.91 20.78
CA GLU A 116 -16.61 10.19 20.37
C GLU A 116 -15.59 11.33 20.40
N GLU A 117 -14.80 11.41 21.46
CA GLU A 117 -13.76 12.43 21.62
C GLU A 117 -12.71 12.32 20.51
N LYS A 118 -12.24 11.10 20.22
CA LYS A 118 -11.28 10.85 19.13
C LYS A 118 -11.80 11.17 17.76
N LEU A 119 -13.06 10.82 17.48
CA LEU A 119 -13.70 11.17 16.21
C LEU A 119 -13.88 12.69 16.08
N ARG A 120 -14.22 13.39 17.17
CA ARG A 120 -14.36 14.85 17.17
C ARG A 120 -13.01 15.55 16.95
N GLU A 121 -11.94 15.03 17.55
CA GLU A 121 -10.57 15.50 17.32
C GLU A 121 -10.19 15.35 15.85
N GLN A 122 -10.39 14.16 15.27
CA GLN A 122 -10.11 13.90 13.84
C GLN A 122 -10.94 14.77 12.90
N LYS A 123 -12.20 15.01 13.23
CA LYS A 123 -13.06 15.92 12.46
C LYS A 123 -12.48 17.34 12.46
N LYS A 124 -12.06 17.85 13.62
CA LYS A 124 -11.46 19.19 13.74
C LYS A 124 -10.16 19.30 12.94
N GLU A 125 -9.29 18.31 13.02
CA GLU A 125 -8.06 18.25 12.22
C GLU A 125 -8.37 18.27 10.72
N THR A 126 -9.36 17.48 10.29
CA THR A 126 -9.79 17.42 8.88
C THR A 126 -10.34 18.77 8.42
N GLU A 127 -11.21 19.41 9.21
CA GLU A 127 -11.76 20.74 8.91
C GLU A 127 -10.66 21.82 8.82
N GLU A 128 -9.67 21.78 9.72
CA GLU A 128 -8.51 22.70 9.69
C GLU A 128 -7.67 22.51 8.43
N LEU A 129 -7.39 21.25 8.04
CA LEU A 129 -6.66 20.93 6.81
C LEU A 129 -7.42 21.38 5.55
N HIS A 130 -8.75 21.21 5.51
CA HIS A 130 -9.58 21.70 4.40
C HIS A 130 -9.60 23.23 4.34
N ALA A 131 -9.66 23.92 5.48
CA ALA A 131 -9.58 25.38 5.54
C ALA A 131 -8.23 25.90 5.02
N LEU A 132 -7.13 25.21 5.31
CA LEU A 132 -5.79 25.51 4.76
C LEU A 132 -5.69 25.24 3.25
N ALA A 133 -6.37 24.20 2.77
CA ALA A 133 -6.33 23.79 1.36
C ALA A 133 -7.23 24.62 0.42
N ASN A 134 -8.11 25.49 0.95
CA ASN A 134 -9.14 26.25 0.20
C ASN A 134 -10.03 25.38 -0.70
N ASP A 135 -10.18 24.10 -0.36
CA ASP A 135 -11.02 23.18 -1.10
C ASP A 135 -12.42 23.25 -0.47
N GLY A 136 -13.40 23.77 -1.21
CA GLY A 136 -14.78 23.98 -0.73
C GLY A 136 -15.57 22.67 -0.53
N THR A 137 -14.87 21.55 -0.37
CA THR A 137 -15.43 20.22 -0.18
C THR A 137 -15.91 20.08 1.26
N ALA A 138 -17.22 19.98 1.43
CA ALA A 138 -17.84 19.79 2.74
C ALA A 138 -17.40 18.43 3.34
N PHE A 139 -17.15 18.41 4.65
CA PHE A 139 -16.86 17.19 5.40
C PHE A 139 -17.97 16.15 5.18
N LYS A 140 -17.65 15.05 4.50
CA LYS A 140 -18.63 14.01 4.11
C LYS A 140 -19.07 13.12 5.28
N GLY A 141 -18.36 13.14 6.41
CA GLY A 141 -18.69 12.35 7.59
C GLY A 141 -18.77 10.85 7.35
N VAL A 142 -17.91 10.34 6.46
CA VAL A 142 -17.82 8.92 6.10
C VAL A 142 -16.86 8.21 7.06
N VAL A 143 -17.24 7.04 7.55
CA VAL A 143 -16.41 6.18 8.40
C VAL A 143 -16.56 4.73 7.99
N ASN A 144 -15.45 3.99 8.00
CA ASN A 144 -15.40 2.58 7.66
C ASN A 144 -15.29 1.74 8.92
N ILE A 145 -16.21 0.81 9.15
CA ILE A 145 -16.20 -0.09 10.30
C ILE A 145 -15.77 -1.49 9.86
N GLN A 146 -14.67 -1.98 10.43
CA GLN A 146 -14.15 -3.33 10.29
C GLN A 146 -14.49 -4.13 11.55
N GLY A 147 -15.55 -4.93 11.49
CA GLY A 147 -15.98 -5.77 12.60
C GLY A 147 -15.58 -7.23 12.40
N HIS A 148 -15.12 -7.89 13.48
CA HIS A 148 -14.99 -9.34 13.49
C HIS A 148 -16.38 -10.01 13.44
N LYS A 149 -16.50 -11.11 12.69
CA LYS A 149 -17.76 -11.82 12.43
C LYS A 149 -18.51 -12.27 13.70
N ASP A 150 -17.77 -12.57 14.77
CA ASP A 150 -18.33 -13.12 16.02
C ASP A 150 -18.68 -12.02 17.05
N VAL A 151 -18.48 -10.73 16.72
CA VAL A 151 -18.80 -9.63 17.62
C VAL A 151 -20.32 -9.48 17.78
N PRO A 152 -20.84 -9.44 19.02
CA PRO A 152 -22.26 -9.20 19.26
C PRO A 152 -22.76 -7.87 18.69
N PHE A 153 -23.94 -7.89 18.07
CA PHE A 153 -24.56 -6.69 17.48
C PHE A 153 -24.76 -5.55 18.49
N ARG A 154 -24.91 -5.84 19.79
CA ARG A 154 -24.98 -4.82 20.85
C ARG A 154 -23.75 -3.91 20.87
N ILE A 155 -22.55 -4.46 20.63
CA ILE A 155 -21.30 -3.70 20.62
C ILE A 155 -21.21 -2.86 19.34
N ILE A 156 -21.50 -3.46 18.19
CA ILE A 156 -21.56 -2.75 16.90
C ILE A 156 -22.50 -1.54 16.98
N LYS A 157 -23.71 -1.72 17.55
CA LYS A 157 -24.69 -0.65 17.73
C LYS A 157 -24.14 0.51 18.57
N ARG A 158 -23.39 0.23 19.64
CA ARG A 158 -22.76 1.27 20.48
C ARG A 158 -21.68 2.03 19.73
N VAL A 159 -20.87 1.32 18.95
CA VAL A 159 -19.86 1.93 18.07
C VAL A 159 -20.55 2.86 17.07
N MET A 160 -21.63 2.42 16.42
CA MET A 160 -22.40 3.25 15.48
C MET A 160 -22.97 4.53 16.12
N PHE A 161 -23.56 4.43 17.33
CA PHE A 161 -24.05 5.61 18.04
C PHE A 161 -22.93 6.59 18.39
N SER A 162 -21.77 6.07 18.80
CA SER A 162 -20.59 6.89 19.11
C SER A 162 -20.04 7.56 17.84
N CYS A 163 -20.09 6.88 16.69
CA CYS A 163 -19.71 7.47 15.41
C CYS A 163 -20.61 8.66 15.05
N GLN A 164 -21.92 8.47 15.22
CA GLN A 164 -22.91 9.52 14.97
C GLN A 164 -22.73 10.71 15.93
N GLY A 165 -22.44 10.46 17.22
CA GLY A 165 -22.11 11.49 18.21
C GLY A 165 -20.84 12.28 17.86
N GLY A 166 -19.86 11.62 17.25
CA GLY A 166 -18.63 12.24 16.72
C GLY A 166 -18.83 13.02 15.41
N GLY A 167 -20.03 13.00 14.82
CA GLY A 167 -20.34 13.70 13.56
C GLY A 167 -20.10 12.89 12.28
N TYR A 168 -19.89 11.57 12.39
CA TYR A 168 -19.78 10.65 11.26
C TYR A 168 -21.14 9.94 11.06
N GLY A 169 -21.94 10.46 10.13
CA GLY A 169 -23.28 9.95 9.83
C GLY A 169 -23.31 8.86 8.75
N ASN A 170 -22.28 8.81 7.89
CA ASN A 170 -22.20 7.85 6.79
C ASN A 170 -21.28 6.71 7.21
N ILE A 171 -21.87 5.58 7.60
CA ILE A 171 -21.16 4.43 8.11
C ILE A 171 -21.15 3.34 7.04
N ASN A 172 -19.96 2.93 6.62
CA ASN A 172 -19.79 1.82 5.68
C ASN A 172 -19.16 0.62 6.38
N PHE A 173 -19.58 -0.59 6.05
CA PHE A 173 -19.02 -1.81 6.66
C PHE A 173 -18.05 -2.51 5.72
N ALA A 174 -16.85 -2.78 6.21
CA ALA A 174 -15.89 -3.60 5.50
C ALA A 174 -16.29 -5.08 5.59
N VAL A 175 -16.50 -5.68 4.44
CA VAL A 175 -16.93 -7.07 4.27
C VAL A 175 -16.08 -7.77 3.22
N LEU A 176 -16.03 -9.10 3.29
CA LEU A 176 -15.45 -9.92 2.23
C LEU A 176 -16.51 -10.27 1.20
N ARG A 177 -16.17 -10.25 -0.08
CA ARG A 177 -17.08 -10.70 -1.13
C ARG A 177 -17.34 -12.21 -0.99
N GLY A 178 -18.59 -12.57 -0.75
CA GLY A 178 -19.03 -13.97 -0.70
C GLY A 178 -18.93 -14.60 -2.09
N ALA A 179 -18.38 -15.81 -2.16
CA ALA A 179 -18.18 -16.54 -3.42
C ALA A 179 -19.51 -17.02 -4.02
N THR A 180 -20.16 -16.16 -4.80
CA THR A 180 -21.14 -16.55 -5.81
C THR A 180 -20.57 -16.20 -7.18
N GLY A 181 -19.99 -17.21 -7.84
CA GLY A 181 -19.68 -17.19 -9.27
C GLY A 181 -18.46 -16.38 -9.70
N GLU A 182 -17.45 -17.12 -10.18
CA GLU A 182 -16.30 -16.68 -10.98
C GLU A 182 -15.22 -15.80 -10.30
N GLY A 183 -13.96 -16.16 -10.58
CA GLY A 183 -12.79 -15.76 -9.83
C GLY A 183 -12.61 -14.25 -9.72
N GLY A 184 -12.34 -13.78 -8.51
CA GLY A 184 -12.12 -12.37 -8.25
C GLY A 184 -11.40 -12.19 -6.92
N GLU A 185 -10.31 -11.44 -7.02
CA GLU A 185 -9.44 -10.87 -5.99
C GLU A 185 -10.06 -10.71 -4.59
N LYS A 186 -9.29 -11.07 -3.56
CA LYS A 186 -9.65 -10.85 -2.15
C LYS A 186 -9.51 -9.36 -1.82
N THR A 187 -10.41 -8.54 -2.31
CA THR A 187 -10.44 -7.11 -2.00
C THR A 187 -11.46 -6.84 -0.89
N ALA A 188 -11.03 -6.07 0.11
CA ALA A 188 -11.91 -5.55 1.15
C ALA A 188 -12.85 -4.52 0.52
N ALA A 189 -14.14 -4.62 0.82
CA ALA A 189 -15.13 -3.82 0.12
C ALA A 189 -16.38 -3.62 0.98
N LEU A 190 -17.28 -2.73 0.56
CA LEU A 190 -18.30 -2.11 1.40
C LEU A 190 -19.70 -2.70 1.25
N LYS A 191 -20.47 -2.61 2.34
CA LYS A 191 -21.93 -2.74 2.33
C LYS A 191 -22.58 -1.64 3.15
#